data_AF-A0A3B9AF19-F1
#
_entry.id   AF-A0A3B9AF19-F1
#
_cell.length_a   1.000
_cell.length_b   1.000
_cell.length_c   1.000
_cell.angle_alpha   90.00
_cell.angle_beta   90.00
_cell.angle_gamma   90.00
#
_symmetry.space_group_name_H-M   'P 1'
#
loop_
_entity.id
_entity.type
_entity.pdbx_description
1 polymer ?
#
loop_
_entity_poly.entity_id
_entity_poly.type
_entity_poly.pdbx_seq_one_letter_code
_entity_poly.pdbx_strand_id
1 'polypeptide(L)'
;FFIPFRKGEGESETQLEKLEHELHPAVSYCILPLFAFANSGISFDNISLEAITHPVSLGIAAGLFFGNQMGVFCFSWLAIKMGVARMPQGIGWLQLYGVALLCGVGFTMSLFVGSLAFAQGGNNIGVDDRLGILLGSLASGITGYLVLRLSTGDSSASASNTA
;
A
#
# COMPACT_ATOMS: atom_id res chain seq x y z
N PHE A 1 -7.26 1.58 -27.99
CA PHE A 1 -6.07 0.81 -28.39
C PHE A 1 -5.90 -0.27 -27.34
N PHE A 2 -6.20 -1.54 -27.65
CA PHE A 2 -6.15 -2.66 -26.68
C PHE A 2 -5.03 -3.61 -27.10
N ILE A 3 -4.13 -3.94 -26.18
CA ILE A 3 -3.00 -4.86 -26.42
C ILE A 3 -3.50 -6.31 -26.30
N PRO A 4 -3.18 -7.20 -27.25
CA PRO A 4 -3.73 -8.55 -27.28
C PRO A 4 -3.14 -9.47 -26.20
N PHE A 5 -4.02 -10.21 -25.50
CA PHE A 5 -3.67 -11.24 -24.51
C PHE A 5 -3.69 -12.67 -25.11
N ARG A 6 -3.40 -12.82 -26.42
CA ARG A 6 -3.23 -14.14 -27.06
C ARG A 6 -1.75 -14.45 -27.22
N LYS A 7 -1.39 -15.71 -26.97
CA LYS A 7 -0.05 -16.23 -27.31
C LYS A 7 0.03 -16.42 -28.82
N GLY A 8 1.13 -15.96 -29.43
CA GLY A 8 1.46 -16.30 -30.82
C GLY A 8 1.85 -17.77 -30.94
N GLU A 9 1.72 -18.35 -32.13
CA GLU A 9 2.19 -19.73 -32.36
C GLU A 9 3.70 -19.83 -32.12
N GLY A 10 4.09 -20.69 -31.18
CA GLY A 10 5.49 -20.89 -30.80
C GLY A 10 6.05 -19.93 -29.73
N GLU A 11 5.26 -18.97 -29.24
CA GLU A 11 5.69 -18.05 -28.19
C GLU A 11 5.30 -18.54 -26.79
N SER A 12 6.24 -18.46 -25.84
CA SER A 12 6.02 -18.80 -24.43
C SER A 12 5.19 -17.75 -23.68
N GLU A 13 5.28 -16.48 -24.10
CA GLU A 13 4.67 -15.30 -23.46
C GLU A 13 3.79 -14.51 -24.42
N THR A 14 2.75 -13.88 -23.89
CA THR A 14 1.86 -12.97 -24.64
C THR A 14 2.54 -11.63 -24.92
N GLN A 15 2.04 -10.89 -25.91
CA GLN A 15 2.51 -9.53 -26.19
C GLN A 15 2.26 -8.57 -25.01
N LEU A 16 1.20 -8.82 -24.24
CA LEU A 16 0.92 -8.07 -23.02
C LEU A 16 1.99 -8.35 -21.95
N GLU A 17 2.32 -9.63 -21.70
CA GLU A 17 3.33 -10.02 -20.73
C GLU A 17 4.71 -9.44 -21.09
N LYS A 18 5.08 -9.49 -22.37
CA LYS A 18 6.33 -8.87 -22.86
C LYS A 18 6.35 -7.37 -22.59
N LEU A 19 5.28 -6.66 -22.96
CA LEU A 19 5.20 -5.22 -22.74
C LEU A 19 5.19 -4.88 -21.24
N GLU A 20 4.47 -5.63 -20.42
CA GLU A 20 4.46 -5.46 -18.97
C GLU A 20 5.88 -5.61 -18.39
N HIS A 21 6.60 -6.64 -18.80
CA HIS A 21 7.97 -6.90 -18.34
C HIS A 21 8.94 -5.79 -18.76
N GLU A 22 8.78 -5.22 -19.96
CA GLU A 22 9.57 -4.10 -20.45
C GLU A 22 9.24 -2.77 -19.76
N LEU A 23 7.95 -2.53 -19.45
CA LEU A 23 7.50 -1.28 -18.83
C LEU A 23 7.77 -1.26 -17.31
N HIS A 24 7.70 -2.41 -16.65
CA HIS A 24 7.81 -2.53 -15.19
C HIS A 24 9.09 -1.87 -14.60
N PRO A 25 10.29 -2.05 -15.19
CA PRO A 25 11.50 -1.35 -14.74
C PRO A 25 11.42 0.17 -14.92
N ALA A 26 10.95 0.64 -16.08
CA ALA A 26 10.82 2.08 -16.34
C ALA A 26 9.84 2.73 -15.36
N VAL A 27 8.72 2.04 -15.07
CA VAL A 27 7.72 2.52 -14.10
C VAL A 27 8.31 2.54 -12.68
N SER A 28 8.95 1.45 -12.25
CA SER A 28 9.43 1.29 -10.88
C SER A 28 10.63 2.19 -10.55
N TYR A 29 11.56 2.39 -11.50
CA TYR A 29 12.80 3.13 -11.26
C TYR A 29 12.76 4.59 -11.72
N CYS A 30 11.88 4.96 -12.65
CA CYS A 30 11.81 6.33 -13.16
C CYS A 30 10.47 7.00 -12.83
N ILE A 31 9.35 6.41 -13.27
CA ILE A 31 8.04 7.07 -13.19
C ILE A 31 7.57 7.21 -11.74
N LEU A 32 7.62 6.14 -10.94
CA LEU A 32 7.18 6.18 -9.54
C LEU A 32 8.03 7.12 -8.68
N PRO A 33 9.38 7.08 -8.71
CA PRO A 33 10.20 8.03 -7.97
C PRO A 33 10.01 9.47 -8.41
N LEU A 34 9.92 9.72 -9.72
CA LEU A 34 9.68 11.07 -10.26
C LEU A 34 8.31 11.60 -9.83
N PHE A 35 7.27 10.76 -9.92
CA PHE A 35 5.91 11.08 -9.48
C PHE A 35 5.88 11.40 -7.98
N ALA A 36 6.47 10.53 -7.17
CA ALA A 36 6.56 10.71 -5.73
C ALA A 36 7.31 12.00 -5.38
N PHE A 37 8.43 12.29 -6.05
CA PHE A 37 9.20 13.52 -5.83
C PHE A 37 8.39 14.77 -6.18
N ALA A 38 7.78 14.80 -7.37
CA ALA A 38 6.99 15.94 -7.85
C ALA A 38 5.73 16.20 -7.02
N ASN A 39 5.05 15.14 -6.55
CA ASN A 39 3.79 15.25 -5.81
C ASN A 39 3.98 15.27 -4.29
N SER A 40 5.08 14.74 -3.75
CA SER A 40 5.36 14.87 -2.32
C SER A 40 5.72 16.33 -2.03
N GLY A 41 6.74 16.91 -2.69
CA GLY A 41 7.03 18.35 -2.66
C GLY A 41 6.82 19.02 -1.30
N ILE A 42 7.16 18.34 -0.21
CA ILE A 42 6.83 18.78 1.15
C ILE A 42 7.91 19.79 1.55
N SER A 43 7.53 21.06 1.72
CA SER A 43 8.43 22.06 2.29
C SER A 43 8.59 21.79 3.79
N PHE A 44 9.73 21.21 4.17
CA PHE A 44 10.07 20.93 5.57
C PHE A 44 10.29 22.20 6.40
N ASP A 45 10.48 23.37 5.76
CA ASP A 45 10.73 24.66 6.41
C ASP A 45 9.58 25.16 7.31
N ASN A 46 8.35 24.64 7.15
CA ASN A 46 7.19 25.00 7.97
C ASN A 46 6.43 23.78 8.50
N ILE A 47 7.14 22.71 8.89
CA ILE A 47 6.48 21.63 9.66
C ILE A 47 6.26 22.13 11.09
N SER A 48 5.18 22.89 11.26
CA SER A 48 4.65 23.23 12.57
C SER A 48 3.94 22.01 13.16
N LEU A 49 4.03 21.81 14.47
CA LEU A 49 3.21 20.82 15.19
C LEU A 49 1.71 20.99 14.87
N GLU A 50 1.28 22.21 14.56
CA GLU A 50 -0.07 22.55 14.10
C GLU A 50 -0.47 21.90 12.77
N ALA A 51 0.46 21.70 11.84
CA ALA A 51 0.18 21.04 10.56
C ALA A 51 -0.05 19.53 10.74
N ILE A 52 0.61 18.92 11.74
CA ILE A 52 0.42 17.50 12.11
C ILE A 52 -0.90 17.31 12.85
N THR A 53 -1.25 18.24 13.75
CA THR A 53 -2.52 18.19 14.50
C THR A 53 -3.70 18.74 13.71
N HIS A 54 -3.49 19.22 12.49
CA HIS A 54 -4.55 19.69 11.62
C HIS A 54 -5.54 18.54 11.33
N PRO A 55 -6.85 18.75 11.47
CA PRO A 55 -7.85 17.69 11.37
C PRO A 55 -7.85 16.96 10.02
N VAL A 56 -7.44 17.64 8.94
CA VAL A 56 -7.31 17.03 7.61
C VAL A 56 -6.17 16.01 7.57
N SER A 57 -4.98 16.40 8.05
CA SER A 57 -3.80 15.53 8.10
C SER A 57 -4.06 14.30 8.97
N LEU A 58 -4.63 14.53 10.17
CA LEU A 58 -4.94 13.47 11.12
C LEU A 58 -6.06 12.54 10.60
N GLY A 59 -7.08 13.10 9.95
CA GLY A 59 -8.14 12.33 9.31
C GLY A 59 -7.62 11.44 8.19
N ILE A 60 -6.71 11.95 7.36
CA ILE A 60 -6.08 11.16 6.29
C ILE A 60 -5.16 10.08 6.87
N ALA A 61 -4.31 10.42 7.84
CA ALA A 61 -3.43 9.46 8.49
C ALA A 61 -4.21 8.34 9.16
N ALA A 62 -5.25 8.67 9.94
CA ALA A 62 -6.12 7.71 10.60
C ALA A 62 -6.95 6.89 9.60
N GLY A 63 -7.50 7.52 8.56
CA GLY A 63 -8.25 6.84 7.51
C GLY A 63 -7.38 5.85 6.73
N LEU A 64 -6.14 6.24 6.41
CA LEU A 64 -5.22 5.38 5.68
C LEU A 64 -4.74 4.21 6.54
N PHE A 65 -4.46 4.45 7.83
CA PHE A 65 -4.00 3.42 8.76
C PHE A 65 -5.15 2.50 9.20
N PHE A 66 -6.19 3.04 9.85
CA PHE A 66 -7.29 2.25 10.39
C PHE A 66 -8.29 1.81 9.32
N GLY A 67 -8.56 2.63 8.31
CA GLY A 67 -9.53 2.30 7.26
C GLY A 67 -9.07 1.13 6.40
N ASN A 68 -7.83 1.15 5.91
CA ASN A 68 -7.28 0.03 5.15
C ASN A 68 -7.16 -1.23 6.02
N GLN A 69 -6.71 -1.09 7.28
CA GLN A 69 -6.57 -2.23 8.17
C GLN A 69 -7.92 -2.91 8.42
N MET A 70 -8.91 -2.14 8.83
CA MET A 70 -10.24 -2.67 9.14
C MET A 70 -10.91 -3.20 7.87
N GLY A 71 -10.79 -2.52 6.74
CA GLY A 71 -11.34 -2.96 5.46
C GLY A 71 -10.77 -4.31 5.05
N VAL A 72 -9.45 -4.38 4.85
CA VAL A 72 -8.79 -5.59 4.36
C VAL A 72 -8.96 -6.75 5.32
N PHE A 73 -8.78 -6.54 6.62
CA PHE A 73 -8.92 -7.62 7.61
C PHE A 73 -10.37 -8.10 7.73
N CYS A 74 -11.36 -7.19 7.79
CA CYS A 74 -12.77 -7.58 7.93
C CYS A 74 -13.26 -8.34 6.70
N PHE A 75 -12.98 -7.84 5.49
CA PHE A 75 -13.38 -8.53 4.26
C PHE A 75 -12.66 -9.87 4.10
N SER A 76 -11.37 -9.95 4.41
CA SER A 76 -10.62 -11.21 4.36
C SER A 76 -11.17 -12.22 5.38
N TRP A 77 -11.42 -11.79 6.62
CA TRP A 77 -12.00 -12.63 7.67
C TRP A 77 -13.39 -13.14 7.29
N LEU A 78 -14.24 -12.26 6.74
CA LEU A 78 -15.58 -12.61 6.30
C LEU A 78 -15.53 -13.58 5.11
N ALA A 79 -14.65 -13.36 4.13
CA ALA A 79 -14.48 -14.25 2.99
C ALA A 79 -13.99 -15.65 3.40
N ILE A 80 -13.08 -15.73 4.37
CA ILE A 80 -12.60 -17.01 4.92
C ILE A 80 -13.72 -17.70 5.71
N LYS A 81 -14.45 -16.95 6.55
CA LYS A 81 -15.53 -17.49 7.38
C LYS A 81 -16.72 -17.99 6.55
N MET A 82 -17.03 -17.32 5.44
CA MET A 82 -18.08 -17.75 4.50
C MET A 82 -17.62 -18.86 3.54
N GLY A 83 -16.35 -19.28 3.61
CA GLY A 83 -15.79 -20.34 2.76
C GLY A 83 -15.55 -19.93 1.30
N VAL A 84 -15.64 -18.62 0.99
CA VAL A 84 -15.38 -18.06 -0.35
C VAL A 84 -13.88 -18.05 -0.65
N ALA A 85 -13.06 -17.81 0.37
CA ALA A 85 -11.61 -17.83 0.29
C ALA A 85 -11.03 -18.87 1.27
N ARG A 86 -9.84 -19.40 0.94
CA ARG A 86 -9.08 -20.30 1.83
C ARG A 86 -7.79 -19.62 2.23
N MET A 87 -7.41 -19.83 3.49
CA MET A 87 -6.12 -19.37 3.98
C MET A 87 -5.00 -20.17 3.29
N PRO A 88 -3.95 -19.50 2.74
CA PRO A 88 -2.84 -20.20 2.12
C PRO A 88 -2.12 -21.11 3.11
N GLN A 89 -1.54 -22.21 2.62
CA GLN A 89 -0.83 -23.17 3.45
C GLN A 89 0.39 -22.52 4.12
N GLY A 90 0.53 -22.69 5.43
CA GLY A 90 1.64 -22.12 6.21
C GLY A 90 1.45 -20.68 6.65
N ILE A 91 0.30 -20.05 6.36
CA ILE A 91 0.01 -18.67 6.80
C ILE A 91 -0.85 -18.67 8.07
N GLY A 92 -0.44 -17.89 9.07
CA GLY A 92 -1.19 -17.66 10.31
C GLY A 92 -2.03 -16.38 10.31
N TRP A 93 -3.00 -16.26 11.23
CA TRP A 93 -3.84 -15.06 11.36
C TRP A 93 -3.03 -13.78 11.62
N LEU A 94 -1.90 -13.89 12.30
CA LEU A 94 -0.99 -12.77 12.55
C LEU A 94 -0.30 -12.27 11.27
N GLN A 95 0.06 -13.18 10.37
CA GLN A 95 0.63 -12.82 9.06
C GLN A 95 -0.41 -12.18 8.15
N LEU A 96 -1.65 -12.70 8.17
CA LEU A 96 -2.77 -12.08 7.45
C LEU A 96 -3.02 -10.64 7.95
N TYR A 97 -2.99 -10.44 9.27
CA TYR A 97 -3.12 -9.11 9.88
C TYR A 97 -1.93 -8.20 9.52
N GLY A 98 -0.71 -8.73 9.47
CA GLY A 98 0.48 -8.01 9.01
C GLY A 98 0.39 -7.57 7.55
N VAL A 99 -0.13 -8.43 6.67
CA VAL A 99 -0.38 -8.07 5.25
C VAL A 99 -1.46 -6.99 5.15
N ALA A 100 -2.55 -7.08 5.94
CA ALA A 100 -3.56 -6.03 5.99
C ALA A 100 -2.96 -4.67 6.39
N LEU A 101 -1.96 -4.65 7.29
CA LEU A 101 -1.28 -3.41 7.70
C LEU A 101 -0.44 -2.85 6.56
N LEU A 102 0.25 -3.71 5.82
CA LEU A 102 1.03 -3.31 4.64
C LEU A 102 0.14 -2.77 3.52
N CYS A 103 -1.10 -3.24 3.39
CA CYS A 103 -2.08 -2.65 2.46
C CYS A 103 -2.41 -1.20 2.80
N GLY A 104 -2.15 -0.74 4.04
CA GLY A 104 -2.26 0.66 4.44
C GLY A 104 -1.17 1.57 3.86
N VAL A 105 -0.14 1.03 3.20
CA VAL A 105 0.92 1.83 2.57
C VAL A 105 0.41 2.38 1.23
N GLY A 106 -0.34 3.48 1.31
CA GLY A 106 -0.97 4.12 0.16
C GLY A 106 -0.14 5.20 -0.54
N PHE A 107 1.04 5.56 -0.01
CA PHE A 107 1.84 6.73 -0.37
C PHE A 107 1.60 7.32 -1.78
N THR A 108 1.98 6.62 -2.85
CA THR A 108 1.87 7.16 -4.23
C THR A 108 0.43 7.25 -4.74
N MET A 109 -0.40 6.23 -4.52
CA MET A 109 -1.80 6.25 -4.92
C MET A 109 -2.61 7.28 -4.11
N SER A 110 -2.32 7.41 -2.81
CA SER A 110 -2.96 8.40 -1.95
C SER A 110 -2.51 9.82 -2.28
N LEU A 111 -1.24 10.05 -2.63
CA LEU A 111 -0.79 11.37 -3.13
C LEU A 111 -1.49 11.73 -4.45
N PHE A 112 -1.71 10.76 -5.34
CA PHE A 112 -2.48 10.97 -6.57
C PHE A 112 -3.95 11.30 -6.29
N VAL A 113 -4.60 10.53 -5.40
CA VAL A 113 -6.00 10.78 -5.04
C VAL A 113 -6.14 12.11 -4.30
N GLY A 114 -5.20 12.44 -3.40
CA GLY A 114 -5.16 13.72 -2.69
C GLY A 114 -5.01 14.90 -3.66
N SER A 115 -4.10 14.79 -4.63
CA SER A 115 -3.92 15.85 -5.63
C SER A 115 -5.17 16.06 -6.47
N LEU A 116 -5.91 15.01 -6.84
CA LEU A 116 -7.20 15.15 -7.54
C LEU A 116 -8.30 15.73 -6.64
N ALA A 117 -8.37 15.31 -5.38
CA ALA A 117 -9.39 15.74 -4.43
C ALA A 117 -9.25 17.23 -4.07
N PHE A 118 -8.02 17.73 -3.98
CA PHE A 118 -7.73 19.10 -3.56
C PHE A 118 -7.29 20.03 -4.70
N ALA A 119 -7.15 19.54 -5.94
CA ALA A 119 -6.82 20.36 -7.12
C ALA A 119 -7.79 21.52 -7.37
N GLN A 120 -9.05 21.43 -6.92
CA GLN A 120 -10.06 22.47 -7.12
C GLN A 120 -10.34 23.33 -5.87
N GLY A 121 -9.77 22.97 -4.72
CA GLY A 121 -9.95 23.69 -3.45
C GLY A 121 -8.80 24.68 -3.23
N GLY A 122 -8.97 25.93 -3.67
CA GLY A 122 -7.92 26.98 -3.74
C GLY A 122 -7.33 27.51 -2.44
N ASN A 123 -7.18 26.70 -1.38
CA ASN A 123 -6.48 27.09 -0.14
C ASN A 123 -5.35 26.10 0.17
N ASN A 124 -4.39 26.56 0.98
CA ASN A 124 -3.17 25.90 1.49
C ASN A 124 -3.31 24.47 2.12
N ILE A 125 -4.43 23.78 1.91
CA ILE A 125 -4.74 22.43 2.39
C ILE A 125 -3.84 21.37 1.74
N GLY A 126 -3.30 21.65 0.54
CA GLY A 126 -2.48 20.71 -0.23
C GLY A 126 -1.07 20.42 0.32
N VAL A 127 -0.66 21.05 1.44
CA VAL A 127 0.56 20.70 2.18
C VAL A 127 0.23 19.76 3.35
N ASP A 128 -0.93 19.95 3.98
CA ASP A 128 -1.37 19.20 5.15
C ASP A 128 -1.79 17.76 4.80
N ASP A 129 -2.37 17.54 3.63
CA ASP A 129 -2.80 16.22 3.15
C ASP A 129 -1.60 15.29 2.87
N ARG A 130 -0.56 15.81 2.22
CA ARG A 130 0.67 15.06 1.89
C ARG A 130 1.40 14.59 3.14
N LEU A 131 1.45 15.44 4.17
CA LEU A 131 1.99 15.08 5.48
C LEU A 131 1.19 13.94 6.13
N GLY A 132 -0.14 14.02 6.11
CA GLY A 132 -1.03 12.97 6.63
C GLY A 132 -0.84 11.63 5.89
N ILE A 133 -0.72 11.67 4.56
CA ILE A 133 -0.46 10.47 3.73
C ILE A 133 0.89 9.85 4.06
N LEU A 134 1.94 10.69 4.21
CA LEU A 134 3.29 10.23 4.55
C LEU A 134 3.31 9.57 5.92
N LEU A 135 2.74 10.22 6.94
CA LEU A 135 2.69 9.71 8.31
C LEU A 135 1.86 8.41 8.40
N GLY A 136 0.69 8.38 7.79
CA GLY A 136 -0.17 7.19 7.76
C GLY A 136 0.49 6.01 7.04
N SER A 137 1.15 6.26 5.91
CA SER A 137 1.86 5.22 5.15
C SER A 137 3.08 4.69 5.91
N LEU A 138 3.83 5.58 6.56
CA LEU A 138 5.02 5.22 7.33
C LEU A 138 4.64 4.43 8.59
N ALA A 139 3.57 4.85 9.31
CA ALA A 139 3.02 4.09 10.42
C ALA A 139 2.55 2.70 9.98
N SER A 140 1.79 2.61 8.88
CA SER A 140 1.32 1.33 8.31
C SER A 140 2.48 0.41 7.94
N GLY A 141 3.52 0.96 7.29
CA GLY A 141 4.71 0.22 6.89
C GLY A 141 5.53 -0.28 8.07
N ILE A 142 5.77 0.55 9.09
CA ILE A 142 6.51 0.17 10.29
C ILE A 142 5.74 -0.88 11.09
N THR A 143 4.46 -0.65 11.38
CA THR A 143 3.66 -1.60 12.16
C THR A 143 3.47 -2.91 11.39
N GLY A 144 3.21 -2.86 10.08
CA GLY A 144 3.10 -4.04 9.24
C GLY A 144 4.41 -4.85 9.19
N TYR A 145 5.55 -4.17 9.03
CA TYR A 145 6.87 -4.81 9.07
C TYR A 145 7.15 -5.46 10.43
N LEU A 146 6.88 -4.76 11.54
CA LEU A 146 7.09 -5.28 12.89
C LEU A 146 6.23 -6.52 13.17
N VAL A 147 4.93 -6.46 12.84
CA VAL A 147 4.01 -7.60 13.01
C VAL A 147 4.48 -8.79 12.18
N LEU A 148 4.85 -8.56 10.91
CA LEU A 148 5.28 -9.63 10.03
C LEU A 148 6.60 -10.24 10.51
N ARG A 149 7.56 -9.40 10.93
CA ARG A 149 8.85 -9.86 11.47
C ARG A 149 8.69 -10.72 12.73
N LEU A 150 7.78 -10.34 13.63
CA LEU A 150 7.49 -11.14 14.83
C LEU A 150 6.80 -12.46 14.45
N SER A 151 5.88 -12.43 13.49
CA SER A 151 5.15 -13.63 13.06
C SER A 151 5.99 -14.66 12.30
N THR A 152 7.05 -14.23 11.61
CA THR A 152 7.98 -15.12 10.90
C THR A 152 8.98 -15.78 11.86
N GLY A 153 9.19 -15.20 13.05
CA GLY A 153 10.03 -15.79 14.10
C GLY A 153 9.46 -17.08 14.71
N ASP A 154 8.13 -17.24 14.72
CA ASP A 154 7.45 -18.43 15.27
C ASP A 154 7.31 -19.57 14.25
N SER A 155 7.38 -19.30 12.94
CA SER A 155 7.24 -20.34 11.91
C SER A 155 8.41 -21.33 11.85
N SER A 156 9.59 -20.97 12.39
CA SER A 156 10.74 -21.89 12.49
C SER A 156 10.61 -22.92 13.62
N ALA A 157 9.71 -22.73 14.59
CA ALA A 157 9.50 -23.65 15.71
C ALA A 157 8.48 -24.77 15.41
N SER A 158 7.61 -24.60 14.41
CA SER A 158 6.60 -25.62 14.07
C SER A 158 7.04 -26.60 12.97
N ALA A 159 8.18 -26.37 12.31
CA ALA A 159 8.74 -27.29 11.30
C ALA A 159 9.66 -28.37 11.89
N SER A 160 10.04 -28.26 13.18
CA SER A 160 10.94 -29.20 13.85
C SER A 160 10.24 -30.30 14.66
N ASN A 161 8.89 -30.37 14.67
CA ASN A 161 8.16 -31.35 15.49
C ASN A 161 7.41 -32.42 14.66
N THR A 162 7.80 -32.60 13.39
CA THR A 162 7.31 -33.67 12.50
C THR A 162 8.45 -34.38 11.76
N ALA A 163 9.65 -34.41 12.33
CA ALA A 163 10.74 -35.28 11.88
C ALA A 163 10.90 -36.45 12.86
#